data_AF-A0A3P7PMQ9-F1
#
_entry.id   AF-A0A3P7PMQ9-F1
#
_cell.length_a   1.000
_cell.length_b   1.000
_cell.length_c   1.000
_cell.angle_alpha   90.00
_cell.angle_beta   90.00
_cell.angle_gamma   90.00
#
_symmetry.space_group_name_H-M   'P 1'
#
loop_
_entity.id
_entity.type
_entity.pdbx_description
1 polymer ?
#
loop_
_entity_poly.entity_id
_entity_poly.type
_entity_poly.pdbx_seq_one_letter_code
_entity_poly.pdbx_strand_id
1 'polypeptide(L)'
;MASRNRKQRFPHAECRRNPSFLQNSPFSDRECDSDDNNFTPTKRLRDSLSRPSVRPSKQNDKSDSKSGSQSSRTDKRARDEHNEQERSRRRELAVIYELIRCRFSQEDLCRLGPGNGPKSIDKLSYPQVLQIAYHVVCEENHNQQLFERTLAEIKRIEKEFLRVGLPVPACPAYPSITETYRKVVNILDNLLKHDKA
;
A
#
# COMPACT_ATOMS: atom_id res chain seq x y z
N MET A 1 -51.78 -4.60 -5.24
CA MET A 1 -50.90 -5.58 -5.93
C MET A 1 -50.77 -5.12 -7.38
N ALA A 2 -49.61 -4.99 -8.04
CA ALA A 2 -48.31 -5.61 -7.87
C ALA A 2 -47.18 -4.63 -8.27
N SER A 3 -46.04 -4.78 -7.60
CA SER A 3 -44.81 -4.00 -7.77
C SER A 3 -44.04 -4.47 -9.02
N ARG A 4 -43.69 -3.54 -9.93
CA ARG A 4 -42.85 -3.80 -11.11
C ARG A 4 -41.37 -3.63 -10.74
N ASN A 5 -40.73 -4.69 -10.27
CA ASN A 5 -39.27 -4.73 -10.07
C ASN A 5 -38.55 -4.88 -11.43
N ARG A 6 -38.12 -3.76 -12.01
CA ARG A 6 -37.23 -3.73 -13.18
C ARG A 6 -35.81 -4.12 -12.74
N LYS A 7 -35.43 -5.38 -12.92
CA LYS A 7 -34.05 -5.85 -12.74
C LYS A 7 -33.15 -5.16 -13.77
N GLN A 8 -32.27 -4.26 -13.32
CA GLN A 8 -31.16 -3.77 -14.14
C GLN A 8 -30.17 -4.92 -14.33
N ARG A 9 -29.91 -5.30 -15.59
CA ARG A 9 -28.81 -6.19 -15.96
C ARG A 9 -27.59 -5.33 -16.29
N PHE A 10 -26.47 -5.57 -15.63
CA PHE A 10 -25.17 -5.03 -16.03
C PHE A 10 -24.64 -5.77 -17.26
N PRO A 11 -23.96 -5.09 -18.21
CA PRO A 11 -23.30 -5.76 -19.33
C PRO A 11 -22.21 -6.70 -18.83
N HIS A 12 -22.26 -7.95 -19.28
CA HIS A 12 -21.20 -8.94 -19.04
C HIS A 12 -20.00 -8.56 -19.92
N ALA A 13 -18.81 -8.39 -19.33
CA ALA A 13 -17.59 -8.19 -20.09
C ALA A 13 -17.20 -9.51 -20.77
N GLU A 14 -17.65 -9.71 -22.01
CA GLU A 14 -17.13 -10.76 -22.87
C GLU A 14 -15.78 -10.33 -23.44
N CYS A 15 -14.76 -11.04 -22.99
CA CYS A 15 -13.43 -11.21 -23.54
C CYS A 15 -13.39 -11.12 -25.08
N ARG A 16 -12.72 -10.10 -25.66
CA ARG A 16 -12.01 -10.20 -26.96
C ARG A 16 -10.81 -9.26 -27.07
N ARG A 17 -9.63 -9.91 -27.12
CA ARG A 17 -8.43 -9.65 -27.94
C ARG A 17 -7.66 -8.33 -27.78
N ASN A 18 -6.41 -8.50 -27.34
CA ASN A 18 -5.26 -7.63 -27.61
C ASN A 18 -5.16 -7.27 -29.11
N PRO A 19 -4.63 -6.07 -29.38
CA PRO A 19 -3.46 -5.99 -30.24
C PRO A 19 -2.31 -5.28 -29.52
N SER A 20 -1.15 -5.93 -29.60
CA SER A 20 0.20 -5.37 -29.46
C SER A 20 0.34 -4.04 -30.19
N PHE A 21 1.20 -3.14 -29.70
CA PHE A 21 2.24 -2.39 -30.42
C PHE A 21 2.75 -1.26 -29.52
N LEU A 22 3.96 -1.42 -28.96
CA LEU A 22 5.08 -0.48 -29.06
C LEU A 22 6.23 -1.02 -28.20
N GLN A 23 7.04 -1.80 -28.90
CA GLN A 23 8.43 -2.14 -28.63
C GLN A 23 9.24 -0.83 -28.69
N ASN A 24 10.02 -0.54 -27.64
CA ASN A 24 11.31 0.19 -27.67
C ASN A 24 11.68 0.65 -26.24
N SER A 25 12.52 -0.13 -25.55
CA SER A 25 13.35 0.36 -24.43
C SER A 25 14.73 -0.29 -24.56
N PRO A 26 15.83 0.50 -24.67
CA PRO A 26 17.15 -0.01 -24.98
C PRO A 26 17.98 -0.19 -23.70
N PHE A 27 17.65 -1.14 -22.83
CA PHE A 27 18.54 -1.58 -21.75
C PHE A 27 18.24 -3.03 -21.38
N SER A 28 18.70 -3.95 -22.23
CA SER A 28 18.75 -5.38 -21.93
C SER A 28 20.18 -5.84 -22.13
N ASP A 29 21.01 -5.68 -21.10
CA ASP A 29 22.29 -6.37 -20.96
C ASP A 29 22.60 -6.56 -19.48
N ARG A 30 22.26 -7.75 -18.98
CA ARG A 30 23.09 -8.51 -18.02
C ARG A 30 22.47 -9.89 -17.84
N GLU A 31 23.09 -10.84 -18.52
CA GLU A 31 23.02 -12.27 -18.23
C GLU A 31 23.47 -12.51 -16.78
N CYS A 32 22.64 -13.20 -16.02
CA CYS A 32 23.07 -14.02 -14.88
C CYS A 32 22.30 -15.33 -14.98
N ASP A 33 23.08 -16.37 -15.22
CA ASP A 33 22.73 -17.76 -15.42
C ASP A 33 22.54 -18.48 -14.06
N SER A 34 21.82 -19.61 -14.06
CA SER A 34 21.55 -20.58 -12.96
C SER A 34 20.73 -20.09 -11.74
N ASP A 35 19.76 -20.82 -11.17
CA ASP A 35 19.39 -22.24 -11.25
C ASP A 35 17.90 -22.47 -10.85
N ASP A 36 17.32 -23.51 -11.44
CA ASP A 36 16.28 -24.43 -10.91
C ASP A 36 15.15 -23.93 -9.99
N ASN A 37 13.93 -23.83 -10.54
CA ASN A 37 12.89 -24.81 -10.20
C ASN A 37 11.64 -24.69 -11.09
N ASN A 38 11.46 -25.70 -11.94
CA ASN A 38 10.26 -25.96 -12.71
C ASN A 38 9.11 -26.41 -11.79
N PHE A 39 8.04 -25.62 -11.69
CA PHE A 39 6.70 -26.15 -11.40
C PHE A 39 5.73 -25.67 -12.48
N THR A 40 5.63 -26.46 -13.56
CA THR A 40 4.59 -26.31 -14.57
C THR A 40 3.26 -26.83 -14.01
N PRO A 41 2.15 -26.07 -14.06
CA PRO A 41 0.83 -26.64 -13.85
C PRO A 41 0.42 -27.36 -15.13
N THR A 42 0.50 -28.69 -15.11
CA THR A 42 0.03 -29.57 -16.19
C THR A 42 -1.41 -29.22 -16.59
N LYS A 43 -1.57 -28.64 -17.78
CA LYS A 43 -2.85 -28.63 -18.49
C LYS A 43 -3.19 -30.08 -18.82
N ARG A 44 -4.18 -30.66 -18.15
CA ARG A 44 -4.69 -31.99 -18.54
C ARG A 44 -5.43 -31.91 -19.87
N LEU A 45 -5.01 -32.84 -20.71
CA LEU A 45 -5.44 -33.16 -22.05
C LEU A 45 -6.97 -33.29 -22.15
N ARG A 46 -7.49 -32.75 -23.25
CA ARG A 46 -8.89 -32.79 -23.65
C ARG A 46 -9.13 -34.10 -24.40
N ASP A 47 -9.53 -35.16 -23.70
CA ASP A 47 -10.02 -36.37 -24.36
C ASP A 47 -11.46 -36.16 -24.83
N SER A 48 -11.59 -35.99 -26.14
CA SER A 48 -12.82 -36.19 -26.89
C SER A 48 -13.00 -37.69 -27.16
N LEU A 49 -14.16 -38.26 -26.79
CA LEU A 49 -14.92 -39.23 -27.60
C LEU A 49 -16.30 -39.52 -26.96
N SER A 50 -17.33 -39.43 -27.81
CA SER A 50 -18.70 -40.01 -27.73
C SER A 50 -19.71 -39.58 -26.63
N ARG A 51 -20.77 -38.90 -27.13
CA ARG A 51 -22.13 -38.67 -26.59
C ARG A 51 -22.82 -40.00 -26.11
N PRO A 52 -23.90 -39.99 -25.28
CA PRO A 52 -25.12 -39.21 -25.51
C PRO A 52 -25.71 -38.44 -24.31
N SER A 53 -26.53 -37.47 -24.71
CA SER A 53 -27.46 -36.64 -23.95
C SER A 53 -28.24 -37.38 -22.84
N VAL A 54 -28.08 -36.94 -21.60
CA VAL A 54 -29.10 -37.11 -20.54
C VAL A 54 -29.29 -35.77 -19.84
N ARG A 55 -30.46 -35.15 -20.07
CA ARG A 55 -30.95 -34.01 -19.29
C ARG A 55 -31.09 -34.44 -17.82
N PRO A 56 -30.60 -33.67 -16.83
CA PRO A 56 -30.99 -33.92 -15.45
C PRO A 56 -32.45 -33.49 -15.29
N SER A 57 -33.31 -34.49 -15.13
CA SER A 57 -34.71 -34.33 -14.77
C SER A 57 -34.79 -33.63 -13.42
N LYS A 58 -35.57 -32.54 -13.36
CA LYS A 58 -35.95 -31.89 -12.11
C LYS A 58 -36.87 -32.84 -11.34
N GLN A 59 -36.32 -33.64 -10.43
CA GLN A 59 -37.12 -34.21 -9.36
C GLN A 59 -37.32 -33.16 -8.27
N ASN A 60 -38.59 -32.80 -8.15
CA ASN A 60 -39.15 -31.84 -7.24
C ASN A 60 -39.60 -32.62 -5.99
N ASP A 61 -38.66 -32.98 -5.13
CA ASP A 61 -39.00 -33.52 -3.82
C ASP A 61 -39.16 -32.37 -2.84
N LYS A 62 -40.42 -31.94 -2.70
CA LYS A 62 -40.89 -31.18 -1.54
C LYS A 62 -40.78 -32.08 -0.30
N SER A 63 -39.65 -32.04 0.37
CA SER A 63 -39.56 -32.42 1.78
C SER A 63 -39.75 -31.17 2.64
N ASP A 64 -41.01 -30.96 3.04
CA ASP A 64 -41.36 -30.07 4.15
C ASP A 64 -40.68 -30.58 5.42
N SER A 65 -39.52 -29.99 5.73
CA SER A 65 -38.85 -30.16 7.01
C SER A 65 -38.61 -28.78 7.62
N LYS A 66 -39.56 -28.37 8.47
CA LYS A 66 -39.41 -27.26 9.41
C LYS A 66 -38.31 -27.60 10.42
N SER A 67 -37.05 -27.39 10.06
CA SER A 67 -35.91 -27.36 11.00
C SER A 67 -34.83 -26.33 10.63
N GLY A 68 -35.05 -25.47 9.64
CA GLY A 68 -34.02 -24.57 9.09
C GLY A 68 -33.85 -23.18 9.73
N SER A 69 -34.49 -22.87 10.87
CA SER A 69 -34.53 -21.49 11.37
C SER A 69 -33.35 -21.06 12.24
N GLN A 70 -32.55 -21.98 12.80
CA GLN A 70 -31.40 -21.62 13.63
C GLN A 70 -30.10 -21.55 12.81
N SER A 71 -29.88 -22.49 11.89
CA SER A 71 -28.69 -22.50 11.01
C SER A 71 -28.61 -21.25 10.13
N SER A 72 -29.74 -20.80 9.55
CA SER A 72 -29.82 -19.58 8.75
C SER A 72 -29.56 -18.28 9.54
N ARG A 73 -29.89 -18.27 10.85
CA ARG A 73 -29.60 -17.13 11.73
C ARG A 73 -28.13 -17.08 12.13
N THR A 74 -27.51 -18.22 12.39
CA THR A 74 -26.07 -18.31 12.68
C THR A 74 -25.24 -17.93 11.46
N ASP A 75 -25.62 -18.40 10.26
CA ASP A 75 -24.98 -18.02 8.99
C ASP A 75 -25.13 -16.51 8.71
N LYS A 76 -26.30 -15.93 8.99
CA LYS A 76 -26.48 -14.47 8.89
C LYS A 76 -25.56 -13.71 9.86
N ARG A 77 -25.49 -14.13 11.13
CA ARG A 77 -24.62 -13.49 12.13
C ARG A 77 -23.14 -13.56 11.75
N ALA A 78 -22.69 -14.72 11.28
CA ALA A 78 -21.31 -14.89 10.80
C ALA A 78 -20.99 -13.99 9.60
N ARG A 79 -21.93 -13.84 8.65
CA ARG A 79 -21.78 -12.90 7.52
C ARG A 79 -21.77 -11.45 7.97
N ASP A 80 -22.64 -11.08 8.92
CA ASP A 80 -22.71 -9.73 9.46
C ASP A 80 -21.41 -9.38 10.21
N GLU A 81 -20.84 -10.32 10.97
CA GLU A 81 -19.55 -10.18 11.64
C GLU A 81 -18.39 -10.06 10.64
N HIS A 82 -18.32 -10.94 9.64
CA HIS A 82 -17.32 -10.84 8.57
C HIS A 82 -17.41 -9.48 7.84
N ASN A 83 -18.62 -9.00 7.56
CA ASN A 83 -18.82 -7.70 6.94
C ASN A 83 -18.37 -6.55 7.85
N GLU A 84 -18.58 -6.64 9.15
CA GLU A 84 -18.11 -5.61 10.09
C GLU A 84 -16.59 -5.64 10.23
N GLN A 85 -15.96 -6.81 10.24
CA GLN A 85 -14.50 -6.94 10.20
C GLN A 85 -13.91 -6.28 8.94
N GLU A 86 -14.50 -6.53 7.76
CA GLU A 86 -14.04 -5.89 6.52
C GLU A 86 -14.31 -4.37 6.52
N ARG A 87 -15.38 -3.89 7.17
CA ARG A 87 -15.57 -2.45 7.40
C ARG A 87 -14.50 -1.87 8.31
N SER A 88 -14.17 -2.54 9.43
CA SER A 88 -13.12 -2.11 10.35
C SER A 88 -11.77 -2.04 9.64
N ARG A 89 -11.41 -3.11 8.91
CA ARG A 89 -10.19 -3.17 8.10
C ARG A 89 -10.11 -2.00 7.11
N ARG A 90 -11.20 -1.64 6.44
CA ARG A 90 -11.23 -0.48 5.51
C ARG A 90 -11.11 0.86 6.24
N ARG A 91 -11.71 1.00 7.41
CA ARG A 91 -11.58 2.21 8.26
C ARG A 91 -10.12 2.40 8.68
N GLU A 92 -9.48 1.35 9.20
CA GLU A 92 -8.07 1.38 9.60
C GLU A 92 -7.16 1.73 8.42
N LEU A 93 -7.39 1.09 7.26
CA LEU A 93 -6.61 1.37 6.05
C LEU A 93 -6.74 2.84 5.61
N ALA A 94 -7.95 3.41 5.68
CA ALA A 94 -8.17 4.82 5.37
C ALA A 94 -7.41 5.74 6.35
N VAL A 95 -7.40 5.41 7.65
CA VAL A 95 -6.62 6.16 8.66
C VAL A 95 -5.12 6.11 8.35
N ILE A 96 -4.58 4.94 8.00
CA ILE A 96 -3.16 4.80 7.65
C ILE A 96 -2.83 5.68 6.43
N TYR A 97 -3.65 5.67 5.38
CA TYR A 97 -3.42 6.52 4.22
C TYR A 97 -3.47 8.00 4.55
N GLU A 98 -4.40 8.41 5.42
CA GLU A 98 -4.50 9.80 5.85
C GLU A 98 -3.27 10.22 6.65
N LEU A 99 -2.81 9.38 7.58
CA LEU A 99 -1.60 9.63 8.35
C LEU A 99 -0.37 9.81 7.46
N ILE A 100 -0.21 8.98 6.43
CA ILE A 100 0.86 9.13 5.44
C ILE A 100 0.69 10.45 4.69
N ARG A 101 -0.52 10.72 4.18
CA ARG A 101 -0.82 11.93 3.40
C ARG A 101 -0.55 13.22 4.16
N CYS A 102 -0.87 13.27 5.46
CA CYS A 102 -0.60 14.42 6.32
C CYS A 102 0.89 14.71 6.55
N ARG A 103 1.79 13.79 6.20
CA ARG A 103 3.24 13.98 6.31
C ARG A 103 3.86 14.59 5.07
N PHE A 104 3.14 14.64 3.95
CA PHE A 104 3.65 15.23 2.72
C PHE A 104 3.66 16.76 2.78
N SER A 105 4.64 17.34 2.11
CA SER A 105 4.68 18.76 1.80
C SER A 105 4.19 19.01 0.37
N GLN A 106 4.00 20.27 0.00
CA GLN A 106 3.62 20.62 -1.37
C GLN A 106 4.72 20.26 -2.37
N GLU A 107 5.97 20.23 -1.93
CA GLU A 107 7.14 19.89 -2.76
C GLU A 107 7.09 18.41 -3.16
N ASP A 108 6.56 17.53 -2.31
CA ASP A 108 6.45 16.10 -2.60
C ASP A 108 5.56 15.77 -3.80
N LEU A 109 4.67 16.69 -4.20
CA LEU A 109 3.85 16.51 -5.40
C LEU A 109 4.69 16.42 -6.69
N CYS A 110 5.91 16.99 -6.70
CA CYS A 110 6.81 16.89 -7.84
C CYS A 110 7.20 15.44 -8.17
N ARG A 111 7.12 14.53 -7.18
CA ARG A 111 7.48 13.11 -7.30
C ARG A 111 6.52 12.31 -8.18
N LEU A 112 5.33 12.85 -8.47
CA LEU A 112 4.38 12.25 -9.41
C LEU A 112 4.75 12.49 -10.89
N GLY A 113 5.81 13.27 -11.15
CA GLY A 113 6.29 13.58 -12.50
C GLY A 113 5.55 14.74 -13.18
N PRO A 114 6.03 15.18 -14.34
CA PRO A 114 5.43 16.29 -15.09
C PRO A 114 4.09 15.87 -15.71
N GLY A 115 3.00 16.53 -15.31
CA GLY A 115 1.67 16.30 -15.85
C GLY A 115 0.58 17.11 -15.13
N ASN A 116 -0.68 16.92 -15.53
CA ASN A 116 -1.86 17.45 -14.83
C ASN A 116 -2.11 16.68 -13.50
N GLY A 117 -1.08 16.59 -12.67
CA GLY A 117 -1.13 16.00 -11.35
C GLY A 117 -2.01 16.81 -10.38
N PRO A 118 -2.38 16.21 -9.24
CA PRO A 118 -3.14 16.91 -8.22
C PRO A 118 -2.39 18.17 -7.75
N LYS A 119 -3.09 19.31 -7.74
CA LYS A 119 -2.54 20.60 -7.31
C LYS A 119 -2.41 20.74 -5.80
N SER A 120 -3.01 19.83 -5.04
CA SER A 120 -3.06 19.84 -3.59
C SER A 120 -3.01 18.41 -3.05
N ILE A 121 -2.38 18.25 -1.89
CA ILE A 121 -2.20 16.98 -1.19
C ILE A 121 -3.55 16.31 -0.88
N ASP A 122 -4.57 17.09 -0.50
CA ASP A 122 -5.91 16.58 -0.16
C ASP A 122 -6.62 15.86 -1.31
N LYS A 123 -6.15 16.05 -2.55
CA LYS A 123 -6.74 15.46 -3.76
C LYS A 123 -5.98 14.25 -4.27
N LEU A 124 -4.98 13.78 -3.53
CA LEU A 124 -4.24 12.57 -3.86
C LEU A 124 -5.14 11.34 -3.74
N SER A 125 -5.15 10.51 -4.78
CA SER A 125 -5.70 9.17 -4.71
C SER A 125 -4.77 8.24 -3.92
N TYR A 126 -5.30 7.13 -3.37
CA TYR A 126 -4.48 6.19 -2.60
C TYR A 126 -3.23 5.66 -3.33
N PRO A 127 -3.29 5.31 -4.64
CA PRO A 127 -2.09 4.91 -5.36
C PRO A 127 -1.04 6.02 -5.43
N GLN A 128 -1.47 7.28 -5.59
CA GLN A 128 -0.56 8.43 -5.63
C GLN A 128 0.08 8.69 -4.26
N VAL A 129 -0.68 8.54 -3.16
CA VAL A 129 -0.13 8.62 -1.80
C VAL A 129 0.98 7.59 -1.62
N LEU A 130 0.75 6.34 -2.02
CA LEU A 130 1.77 5.29 -1.91
C LEU A 130 2.99 5.53 -2.80
N GLN A 131 2.78 6.02 -4.02
CA GLN A 131 3.87 6.33 -4.94
C GLN A 131 4.78 7.42 -4.38
N ILE A 132 4.20 8.51 -3.87
CA ILE A 132 4.96 9.59 -3.21
C ILE A 132 5.70 9.03 -2.00
N ALA A 133 5.00 8.30 -1.11
CA ALA A 133 5.60 7.72 0.09
C ALA A 133 6.80 6.82 -0.24
N TYR A 134 6.68 5.99 -1.28
CA TYR A 134 7.75 5.13 -1.75
C TYR A 134 8.99 5.95 -2.13
N HIS A 135 8.81 7.01 -2.94
CA HIS A 135 9.92 7.86 -3.34
C HIS A 135 10.57 8.59 -2.16
N VAL A 136 9.78 9.09 -1.21
CA VAL A 136 10.29 9.71 0.02
C VAL A 136 11.13 8.72 0.81
N VAL A 137 10.65 7.49 1.01
CA VAL A 137 11.40 6.46 1.75
C VAL A 137 12.70 6.09 1.04
N CYS A 138 12.69 5.95 -0.29
CA CYS A 138 13.90 5.68 -1.06
C CYS A 138 14.93 6.79 -0.93
N GLU A 139 14.49 8.05 -0.99
CA GLU A 139 15.37 9.21 -0.85
C GLU A 139 15.94 9.33 0.57
N GLU A 140 15.11 9.19 1.61
CA GLU A 140 15.57 9.21 3.00
C GLU A 140 16.60 8.11 3.27
N ASN A 141 16.37 6.90 2.73
CA ASN A 141 17.34 5.82 2.84
C ASN A 141 18.66 6.14 2.11
N HIS A 142 18.59 6.79 0.95
CA HIS A 142 19.78 7.25 0.24
C HIS A 142 20.54 8.33 1.03
N ASN A 143 19.83 9.33 1.56
CA ASN A 143 20.39 10.40 2.38
C ASN A 143 21.04 9.86 3.65
N GLN A 144 20.41 8.88 4.31
CA GLN A 144 20.97 8.19 5.46
C GLN A 144 22.31 7.51 5.12
N GLN A 145 22.38 6.82 3.98
CA GLN A 145 23.64 6.19 3.54
C GLN A 145 24.74 7.21 3.24
N LEU A 146 24.40 8.34 2.62
CA LEU A 146 25.37 9.42 2.40
C LEU A 146 25.87 9.98 3.72
N PHE A 147 24.97 10.25 4.67
CA PHE A 147 25.33 10.74 6.00
C PHE A 147 26.27 9.78 6.73
N GLU A 148 25.97 8.48 6.72
CA GLU A 148 26.83 7.46 7.34
C GLU A 148 28.23 7.41 6.72
N ARG A 149 28.33 7.51 5.39
CA ARG A 149 29.61 7.57 4.68
C ARG A 149 30.39 8.82 5.05
N THR A 150 29.75 9.99 5.02
CA THR A 150 30.38 11.26 5.41
C THR A 150 30.87 11.22 6.85
N LEU A 151 30.08 10.65 7.77
CA LEU A 151 30.49 10.50 9.17
C LEU A 151 31.71 9.58 9.32
N ALA A 152 31.78 8.49 8.54
CA ALA A 152 32.94 7.62 8.51
C ALA A 152 34.19 8.33 7.94
N GLU A 153 34.02 9.18 6.93
CA GLU A 153 35.11 9.99 6.36
C GLU A 153 35.61 11.05 7.34
N ILE A 154 34.71 11.75 8.03
CA ILE A 154 35.09 12.71 9.09
C ILE A 154 35.96 12.01 10.14
N LYS A 155 35.52 10.87 10.67
CA LYS A 155 36.31 10.08 11.64
C LYS A 155 37.67 9.66 11.11
N ARG A 156 37.75 9.34 9.81
CA ARG A 156 39.03 9.00 9.15
C ARG A 156 39.95 10.21 9.13
N ILE A 157 39.44 11.39 8.76
CA ILE A 157 40.21 12.64 8.72
C ILE A 157 40.67 13.04 10.13
N GLU A 158 39.80 12.96 11.13
CA GLU A 158 40.16 13.25 12.52
C GLU A 158 41.29 12.34 13.03
N LYS A 159 41.27 11.05 12.66
CA LYS A 159 42.37 10.12 12.97
C LYS A 159 43.68 10.54 12.31
N GLU A 160 43.63 11.03 11.07
CA GLU A 160 44.82 11.54 10.37
C GLU A 160 45.36 12.82 11.01
N PHE A 161 44.50 13.73 11.48
CA PHE A 161 44.91 14.92 12.24
C PHE A 161 45.70 14.51 13.48
N LEU A 162 45.17 13.57 14.26
CA LEU A 162 45.84 13.03 15.44
C LEU A 162 47.18 12.36 15.09
N ARG A 163 47.25 11.63 13.98
CA ARG A 163 48.48 10.98 13.51
C ARG A 163 49.60 11.97 13.18
N VAL A 164 49.25 13.13 12.63
CA VAL A 164 50.20 14.20 12.27
C VAL A 164 50.44 15.17 13.44
N GLY A 165 49.76 14.99 14.57
CA GLY A 165 49.89 15.85 15.76
C GLY A 165 49.12 17.17 15.66
N LEU A 166 48.12 17.25 14.77
CA LEU A 166 47.24 18.41 14.62
C LEU A 166 46.02 18.29 15.54
N PRO A 167 45.54 19.41 16.11
CA PRO A 167 44.34 19.42 16.94
C PRO A 167 43.08 19.18 16.09
N VAL A 168 42.17 18.33 16.58
CA VAL A 168 40.87 18.08 15.97
C VAL A 168 39.89 19.21 16.31
N PRO A 169 39.17 19.79 15.33
CA PRO A 169 38.15 20.81 15.61
C PRO A 169 37.08 20.32 16.58
N ALA A 170 36.63 21.19 17.50
CA ALA A 170 35.54 20.85 18.40
C ALA A 170 34.23 20.66 17.62
N CYS A 171 33.46 19.62 17.96
CA CYS A 171 32.13 19.45 17.43
C CYS A 171 31.24 20.66 17.81
N PRO A 172 30.43 21.20 16.87
CA PRO A 172 29.46 22.23 17.18
C PRO A 172 28.52 21.77 18.29
N ALA A 173 28.18 22.66 19.23
CA ALA A 173 27.22 22.36 20.27
C ALA A 173 25.81 22.31 19.66
N TYR A 174 25.27 21.10 19.48
CA TYR A 174 23.88 20.91 19.11
C TYR A 174 23.01 20.81 20.37
N PRO A 175 21.89 21.55 20.46
CA PRO A 175 20.96 21.39 21.56
C PRO A 175 20.44 19.95 21.54
N SER A 176 20.43 19.32 22.72
CA SER A 176 19.95 17.94 22.82
C SER A 176 18.47 17.86 22.41
N ILE A 177 18.06 16.75 21.81
CA ILE A 177 16.65 16.48 21.47
C ILE A 177 15.75 16.68 22.70
N THR A 178 16.23 16.27 23.87
CA THR A 178 15.54 16.44 25.16
C THR A 178 15.33 17.91 25.53
N GLU A 179 16.30 18.77 25.25
CA GLU A 179 16.19 20.21 25.50
C GLU A 179 15.16 20.86 24.58
N THR A 180 15.16 20.48 23.30
CA THR A 180 14.17 20.95 22.32
C THR A 180 12.77 20.49 22.69
N TYR A 181 12.60 19.21 23.08
CA TYR A 181 11.31 18.68 23.53
C TYR A 181 10.81 19.41 24.78
N ARG A 182 11.69 19.65 25.77
CA ARG A 182 11.36 20.40 26.98
C ARG A 182 10.87 21.82 26.66
N LYS A 183 11.51 22.50 25.69
CA LYS A 183 11.07 23.83 25.23
C LYS A 183 9.67 23.77 24.62
N VAL A 184 9.40 22.80 23.76
CA VAL A 184 8.08 22.62 23.12
C VAL A 184 6.99 22.33 24.16
N VAL A 185 7.24 21.43 25.11
CA VAL A 185 6.29 21.11 26.19
C VAL A 185 6.00 22.35 27.03
N ASN A 186 7.03 23.11 27.43
CA ASN A 186 6.82 24.35 28.18
C ASN A 186 5.98 25.38 27.41
N ILE A 187 6.17 25.50 26.09
CA ILE A 187 5.38 26.39 25.25
C ILE A 187 3.91 25.92 25.21
N LEU A 188 3.68 24.63 24.99
CA LEU A 188 2.34 24.04 25.00
C LEU A 188 1.64 24.21 26.35
N ASP A 189 2.33 23.95 27.45
CA ASP A 189 1.80 24.12 28.79
C ASP A 189 1.44 25.58 29.09
N ASN A 190 2.24 26.53 28.63
CA ASN A 190 1.94 27.96 28.78
C ASN A 190 0.74 28.37 27.92
N LEU A 191 0.66 27.92 26.66
CA LEU A 191 -0.50 28.17 25.80
C LEU A 191 -1.79 27.59 26.39
N LEU A 192 -1.75 26.34 26.87
CA LEU A 192 -2.89 25.69 27.50
C LEU A 192 -3.32 26.35 28.81
N LYS A 193 -2.40 26.98 29.55
CA LYS A 193 -2.76 27.79 30.73
C LYS A 193 -3.49 29.07 30.35
N HIS A 194 -3.12 29.68 29.23
CA HIS A 194 -3.76 30.91 28.74
C HIS A 194 -5.10 30.66 28.02
N ASP A 195 -5.29 29.49 27.41
CA ASP A 195 -6.54 29.10 26.72
C ASP A 195 -7.66 28.67 27.68
N LYS A 196 -7.34 28.46 28.98
CA LYS A 196 -8.31 28.11 30.03
C LYS A 196 -8.93 29.31 30.75
N ALA A 197 -8.70 30.53 30.28
CA ALA A 197 -9.29 31.77 30.80
C ALA A 197 -10.32 32.34 29.80
#